data_AF-Q9MZV4-F1
#
_entry.id   AF-Q9MZV4-F1
#
_cell.length_a   1.000
_cell.length_b   1.000
_cell.length_c   1.000
_cell.angle_alpha   90.00
_cell.angle_beta   90.00
_cell.angle_gamma   90.00
#
_symmetry.space_group_name_H-M   'P 1'
#
loop_
_entity.id
_entity.type
_entity.pdbx_description
1 polymer ?
#
loop_
_entity_poly.entity_id
_entity_poly.type
_entity_poly.pdbx_seq_one_letter_code
_entity_poly.pdbx_strand_id
1 'polypeptide(L)'
;HILRNLRKPGETGYKIPRGGLFEYVTAANYFGEVVEWCGYGLASWSIQGGASALFTFCILLTRAQQHHRWYLEKFEEYPKFRKIIIP
;
A
#
# COMPACT_ATOMS: atom_id res chain seq x y z
N HIS A 1 -4.86 7.35 9.05
CA HIS A 1 -6.16 8.04 9.10
C HIS A 1 -7.20 7.40 8.18
N ILE A 2 -6.95 7.30 6.86
CA ILE A 2 -7.95 6.84 5.86
C ILE A 2 -8.44 5.40 6.13
N LEU A 3 -7.55 4.40 6.07
CA LEU A 3 -7.94 2.99 6.17
C LEU A 3 -8.67 2.64 7.49
N ARG A 4 -8.16 3.13 8.63
CA ARG A 4 -8.76 2.88 9.95
C ARG A 4 -10.18 3.44 10.06
N ASN A 5 -10.48 4.53 9.36
CA ASN A 5 -11.77 5.19 9.42
C ASN A 5 -12.79 4.64 8.41
N LEU A 6 -12.41 3.65 7.58
CA LEU A 6 -13.34 3.01 6.65
C LEU A 6 -14.42 2.19 7.38
N ARG A 7 -14.15 1.75 8.61
CA ARG A 7 -15.03 0.86 9.38
C ARG A 7 -15.36 1.47 10.73
N LYS A 8 -16.62 1.38 11.13
CA LYS A 8 -17.02 1.63 12.52
C LYS A 8 -16.61 0.44 13.40
N PRO A 9 -16.44 0.62 14.72
CA PRO A 9 -16.22 -0.51 15.62
C PRO A 9 -17.30 -1.59 15.43
N GLY A 10 -16.89 -2.85 15.22
CA GLY A 10 -17.79 -3.98 14.95
C GLY A 10 -18.12 -4.24 13.47
N GLU A 11 -17.75 -3.35 12.55
CA GLU A 11 -17.99 -3.54 11.11
C GLU A 11 -16.89 -4.38 10.46
N THR A 12 -17.28 -5.37 9.64
CA THR A 12 -16.36 -6.29 8.94
C THR A 12 -16.27 -6.05 7.44
N GLY A 13 -17.20 -5.28 6.87
CA GLY A 13 -17.29 -5.00 5.43
C GLY A 13 -16.08 -4.24 4.90
N TYR A 14 -15.56 -4.66 3.74
CA TYR A 14 -14.52 -3.91 3.02
C TYR A 14 -15.14 -2.74 2.26
N LYS A 15 -14.38 -1.65 2.13
CA LYS A 15 -14.76 -0.45 1.37
C LYS A 15 -13.57 0.02 0.54
N ILE A 16 -13.85 0.71 -0.56
CA ILE A 16 -12.83 1.29 -1.42
C ILE A 16 -12.23 2.52 -0.69
N PRO A 17 -10.91 2.56 -0.44
CA PRO A 17 -10.28 3.75 0.14
C PRO A 17 -10.31 4.92 -0.84
N ARG A 18 -10.63 6.10 -0.32
CA ARG A 18 -10.67 7.38 -1.06
C ARG A 18 -9.88 8.45 -0.31
N GLY A 19 -9.34 9.41 -1.05
CA GLY A 19 -8.52 10.52 -0.57
C GLY A 19 -7.01 10.27 -0.59
N GLY A 20 -6.24 11.36 -0.72
CA GLY A 20 -4.78 11.34 -0.75
C GLY A 20 -4.22 10.44 -1.87
N LEU A 21 -3.12 9.74 -1.59
CA LEU A 21 -2.47 8.81 -2.52
C LEU A 21 -3.35 7.62 -2.94
N PHE A 22 -4.39 7.29 -2.17
CA PHE A 22 -5.30 6.20 -2.55
C PHE A 22 -6.11 6.51 -3.81
N GLU A 23 -6.14 7.76 -4.29
CA GLU A 23 -6.73 8.06 -5.59
C GLU A 23 -5.89 7.56 -6.76
N TYR A 24 -4.58 7.40 -6.58
CA TYR A 24 -3.64 7.00 -7.64
C TYR A 24 -3.23 5.54 -7.52
N VAL A 25 -3.02 5.05 -6.28
CA VAL A 25 -2.52 3.70 -6.02
C VAL A 25 -3.40 2.94 -5.04
N THR A 26 -3.47 1.63 -5.20
CA THR A 26 -4.29 0.74 -4.37
C THR A 26 -3.75 0.66 -2.95
N ALA A 27 -2.44 0.51 -2.80
CA ALA A 27 -1.78 0.28 -1.53
C ALA A 27 -0.90 1.48 -1.13
N ALA A 28 -1.50 2.66 -0.99
CA ALA A 28 -0.78 3.88 -0.64
C ALA A 28 -0.02 3.80 0.70
N ASN A 29 -0.52 3.01 1.66
CA ASN A 29 0.18 2.74 2.92
C ASN A 29 1.48 1.95 2.70
N TYR A 30 1.48 0.96 1.80
CA TYR A 30 2.69 0.20 1.47
C TYR A 30 3.70 1.03 0.70
N PHE A 31 3.24 1.93 -0.17
CA PHE A 31 4.12 2.90 -0.81
C PHE A 31 4.86 3.75 0.22
N GLY A 32 4.14 4.27 1.22
CA GLY A 32 4.74 5.04 2.32
C GLY A 32 5.79 4.23 3.08
N GLU A 33 5.47 2.97 3.43
CA GLU A 33 6.40 2.08 4.14
C GLU A 33 7.66 1.77 3.32
N VAL A 34 7.55 1.55 2.00
CA VAL A 34 8.70 1.38 1.12
C VAL A 34 9.57 2.64 1.11
N VAL A 35 8.97 3.82 0.96
CA VAL A 35 9.70 5.10 0.97
C VAL A 35 10.40 5.33 2.32
N GLU A 36 9.75 4.98 3.43
CA GLU A 36 10.31 5.06 4.77
C GLU A 36 11.55 4.18 4.92
N TRP A 37 11.48 2.91 4.51
CA TRP A 37 12.62 2.00 4.59
C TRP A 37 13.76 2.39 3.64
N CYS A 38 13.45 2.89 2.45
CA CYS A 38 14.46 3.46 1.56
C CYS A 38 15.15 4.66 2.23
N GLY A 39 14.38 5.56 2.85
CA GLY A 39 14.92 6.69 3.61
C GLY A 39 15.81 6.24 4.77
N TYR A 40 15.39 5.22 5.53
CA TYR A 40 16.20 4.64 6.60
C TYR A 40 17.50 3.99 6.08
N GLY A 41 17.43 3.24 4.98
CA GLY A 41 18.60 2.65 4.33
C GLY A 41 19.62 3.72 3.92
N LEU A 42 19.15 4.83 3.34
CA LEU A 42 19.99 5.97 2.98
C LEU A 42 20.56 6.70 4.21
N ALA A 43 19.74 6.96 5.24
CA ALA A 43 20.16 7.68 6.44
C ALA A 43 21.14 6.87 7.30
N SER A 44 20.95 5.55 7.40
CA SER A 44 21.84 4.66 8.15
C SER A 44 23.12 4.32 7.41
N TRP A 45 23.14 4.49 6.07
CA TRP A 45 24.23 4.11 5.17
C TRP A 45 24.79 2.70 5.45
N SER A 46 23.88 1.77 5.79
CA SER A 46 24.22 0.42 6.24
C SER A 46 23.71 -0.63 5.26
N ILE A 47 24.48 -1.71 5.09
CA ILE A 47 24.08 -2.86 4.27
C ILE A 47 22.79 -3.48 4.83
N GLN A 48 22.67 -3.53 6.15
CA GLN A 48 21.49 -4.01 6.85
C GLN A 48 20.26 -3.15 6.52
N GLY A 49 20.38 -1.83 6.56
CA GLY A 49 19.30 -0.91 6.19
C GLY A 49 18.88 -1.07 4.73
N GLY A 50 19.83 -1.19 3.80
CA GLY A 50 19.55 -1.47 2.39
C GLY A 50 18.87 -2.82 2.17
N ALA A 51 19.34 -3.87 2.85
CA ALA A 51 18.75 -5.21 2.78
C ALA A 51 17.31 -5.23 3.34
N SER A 52 17.06 -4.54 4.45
CA SER A 52 15.72 -4.37 5.01
C SER A 52 14.79 -3.64 4.04
N ALA A 53 15.25 -2.57 3.38
CA ALA A 53 14.45 -1.86 2.39
C ALA A 53 14.07 -2.73 1.19
N LEU A 54 15.03 -3.48 0.63
CA LEU A 54 14.78 -4.39 -0.48
C LEU A 54 13.81 -5.51 -0.10
N PHE A 55 14.01 -6.11 1.08
CA PHE A 55 13.16 -7.17 1.60
C PHE A 55 11.71 -6.69 1.79
N THR A 56 11.54 -5.53 2.45
CA THR A 56 10.22 -4.92 2.65
C THR A 56 9.55 -4.61 1.32
N PHE A 57 10.28 -4.04 0.35
CA PHE A 57 9.76 -3.77 -0.98
C PHE A 57 9.20 -5.03 -1.66
N CYS A 58 9.96 -6.12 -1.68
CA CYS A 58 9.52 -7.38 -2.30
C CYS A 58 8.24 -7.94 -1.68
N ILE A 59 8.16 -7.98 -0.34
CA ILE A 59 6.98 -8.49 0.37
C ILE A 59 5.76 -7.59 0.13
N LEU A 60 5.93 -6.28 0.29
CA LEU A 60 4.84 -5.34 0.16
C LEU A 60 4.33 -5.23 -1.27
N LEU A 61 5.21 -5.28 -2.27
CA LEU A 61 4.82 -5.30 -3.68
C LEU A 61 3.94 -6.51 -3.97
N THR A 62 4.35 -7.71 -3.55
CA THR A 62 3.59 -8.94 -3.79
C THR A 62 2.22 -8.88 -3.11
N ARG A 63 2.16 -8.37 -1.89
CA ARG A 63 0.90 -8.16 -1.15
C ARG A 63 0.02 -7.07 -1.78
N ALA A 64 0.61 -6.00 -2.29
CA ALA A 64 -0.10 -4.94 -3.01
C ALA A 64 -0.75 -5.48 -4.28
N GLN A 65 -0.06 -6.34 -5.03
CA GLN A 65 -0.59 -7.00 -6.22
C GLN A 65 -1.82 -7.85 -5.89
N GLN A 66 -1.76 -8.63 -4.81
CA GLN A 66 -2.89 -9.42 -4.33
C GLN A 66 -4.08 -8.53 -3.95
N HIS A 67 -3.84 -7.44 -3.20
CA HIS A 67 -4.88 -6.49 -2.85
C HIS A 67 -5.49 -5.84 -4.09
N HIS A 68 -4.67 -5.43 -5.06
CA HIS A 68 -5.16 -4.82 -6.30
C HIS A 68 -6.05 -5.75 -7.10
N ARG A 69 -5.66 -7.02 -7.27
CA ARG A 69 -6.49 -8.04 -7.92
C ARG A 69 -7.80 -8.26 -7.16
N TRP A 70 -7.71 -8.41 -5.84
CA TRP A 70 -8.88 -8.61 -5.01
C TRP A 70 -9.86 -7.43 -5.07
N TYR A 71 -9.39 -6.19 -5.10
CA TYR A 71 -10.26 -5.01 -5.25
C TYR A 71 -10.95 -4.97 -6.62
N LEU A 72 -10.24 -5.31 -7.70
CA LEU A 72 -10.81 -5.40 -9.05
C LEU A 72 -11.88 -6.49 -9.17
N GLU A 73 -11.71 -7.61 -8.47
CA GLU A 73 -12.67 -8.72 -8.46
C GLU A 73 -13.87 -8.44 -7.53
N LYS A 74 -13.63 -7.76 -6.40
CA LYS A 74 -14.65 -7.57 -5.37
C LYS A 74 -15.58 -6.40 -5.63
N PHE A 75 -15.09 -5.32 -6.23
CA PHE A 75 -15.84 -4.08 -6.42
C PHE A 75 -15.92 -3.71 -7.90
N GLU A 76 -17.13 -3.74 -8.45
CA GLU A 76 -17.38 -3.31 -9.83
C GLU A 76 -17.04 -1.83 -10.05
N GLU A 77 -17.29 -1.00 -9.04
CA GLU A 77 -17.00 0.44 -9.04
C GLU A 77 -15.52 0.78 -8.75
N TYR A 78 -14.63 -0.23 -8.66
CA TYR A 78 -13.22 0.03 -8.38
C TYR A 78 -12.56 0.82 -9.51
N PRO A 79 -11.84 1.92 -9.21
CA PRO A 79 -11.19 2.71 -10.24
C PRO A 79 -10.06 1.94 -10.94
N LYS A 80 -10.32 1.47 -12.17
CA LYS A 80 -9.40 0.62 -12.95
C LYS A 80 -8.09 1.31 -13.35
N PHE A 81 -8.03 2.65 -13.29
CA PHE A 81 -6.82 3.41 -13.57
C PHE A 81 -5.80 3.37 -12.42
N ARG A 82 -6.23 3.01 -11.20
CA ARG A 82 -5.32 2.96 -10.04
C ARG A 82 -4.20 1.97 -10.29
N LYS A 83 -2.98 2.39 -9.99
CA LYS A 83 -1.82 1.48 -9.99
C LYS A 83 -1.77 0.68 -8.69
N ILE A 84 -0.80 -0.21 -8.61
CA ILE A 84 -0.66 -1.15 -7.48
C ILE A 84 -0.06 -0.43 -6.26
N ILE A 85 1.15 0.13 -6.42
CA ILE A 85 1.91 0.77 -5.34
C ILE A 85 2.68 2.02 -5.80
N ILE A 86 3.23 2.03 -7.02
CA ILE A 86 3.90 3.20 -7.61
C ILE A 86 2.89 3.91 -8.54
N PRO A 87 2.63 5.23 -8.38
CA PRO A 87 1.71 6.00 -9.21
C PRO A 87 2.04 5.99 -10.71
#